data_AF-A0A945TZI8-F1
#
_entry.id   AF-A0A945TZI8-F1
#
_cell.length_a   1.000
_cell.length_b   1.000
_cell.length_c   1.000
_cell.angle_alpha   90.00
_cell.angle_beta   90.00
_cell.angle_gamma   90.00
#
_symmetry.space_group_name_H-M   'P 1'
#
loop_
_entity.id
_entity.type
_entity.pdbx_description
1 polymer ?
#
loop_
_entity_poly.entity_id
_entity_poly.type
_entity_poly.pdbx_seq_one_letter_code
_entity_poly.pdbx_strand_id
1 'polypeptide(L)' 'MPRYGTINSDYIASWFQRAAPGGPMWALNLMKYREQADYADGRETALSGVEADDLYAPHEHLAA' A
#
# COMPACT_ATOMS: atom_id res chain seq x y z
N MET A 1 -7.97 18.19 2.17
CA MET A 1 -7.45 17.17 1.22
C MET A 1 -7.78 15.79 1.77
N PRO A 2 -8.27 14.84 0.95
CA PRO A 2 -8.46 13.47 1.41
C PRO A 2 -7.13 12.88 1.93
N ARG A 3 -7.17 12.15 3.06
CA ARG A 3 -5.98 11.52 3.67
C ARG A 3 -5.41 10.42 2.77
N TYR A 4 -6.30 9.52 2.33
CA TYR A 4 -6.00 8.39 1.46
C TYR A 4 -7.06 8.30 0.36
N GLY A 5 -6.73 7.60 -0.72
CA GLY A 5 -7.74 7.11 -1.65
C GLY A 5 -8.69 6.13 -0.97
N THR A 6 -9.90 6.00 -1.48
CA THR A 6 -10.83 4.95 -1.03
C THR A 6 -10.56 3.67 -1.79
N ILE A 7 -10.68 2.53 -1.09
CA ILE A 7 -10.59 1.22 -1.73
C ILE A 7 -11.74 1.05 -2.72
N ASN A 8 -11.45 0.50 -3.90
CA ASN A 8 -12.48 0.01 -4.82
C ASN A 8 -12.81 -1.45 -4.48
N SER A 9 -13.85 -1.65 -3.65
CA SER A 9 -14.26 -2.97 -3.17
C SER A 9 -14.71 -3.91 -4.29
N ASP A 10 -15.39 -3.38 -5.30
CA ASP A 10 -15.92 -4.17 -6.43
C ASP A 10 -14.77 -4.71 -7.29
N TYR A 11 -13.76 -3.88 -7.52
CA TYR A 11 -12.54 -4.31 -8.20
C TYR A 11 -11.80 -5.40 -7.42
N ILE A 12 -11.65 -5.27 -6.11
CA ILE A 12 -11.05 -6.32 -5.26
C ILE A 12 -11.86 -7.62 -5.33
N ALA A 13 -13.18 -7.54 -5.28
CA ALA A 13 -14.04 -8.72 -5.39
C ALA A 13 -13.82 -9.49 -6.71
N SER A 14 -13.52 -8.79 -7.81
CA SER A 14 -13.22 -9.41 -9.11
C SER A 14 -11.95 -10.28 -9.09
N TRP A 15 -10.99 -10.01 -8.19
CA TRP A 15 -9.76 -10.80 -8.11
C TRP A 15 -10.02 -12.25 -7.68
N PHE A 16 -11.05 -12.47 -6.86
CA PHE A 16 -11.45 -13.79 -6.38
C PHE A 16 -12.28 -14.60 -7.40
N GLN A 17 -12.69 -13.97 -8.50
CA GLN A 17 -13.48 -14.61 -9.56
C GLN A 17 -12.60 -15.20 -10.68
N ARG A 18 -11.28 -15.08 -10.55
CA ARG A 18 -10.33 -15.58 -11.56
C ARG A 18 -10.38 -17.11 -11.63
N ALA A 19 -10.52 -17.66 -12.84
CA ALA A 19 -10.54 -19.11 -13.05
C ALA A 19 -9.23 -19.78 -12.63
N ALA A 20 -9.32 -20.96 -12.04
CA ALA A 20 -8.16 -21.74 -11.60
C ALA A 20 -7.20 -22.04 -12.77
N PRO A 21 -5.87 -21.93 -12.57
CA PRO A 21 -5.19 -21.69 -11.29
C PRO A 21 -5.02 -20.19 -10.92
N GLY A 22 -5.57 -19.26 -11.70
CA GLY A 22 -5.53 -17.82 -11.38
C GLY A 22 -4.13 -17.23 -11.43
N GLY A 23 -3.44 -17.35 -12.58
CA GLY A 23 -2.02 -17.00 -12.81
C GLY A 23 -1.52 -15.61 -12.36
N PRO A 24 -0.31 -15.18 -12.75
CA PRO A 24 0.32 -14.00 -12.16
C PRO A 24 -0.54 -12.73 -12.28
N MET A 25 -0.43 -11.86 -11.28
CA MET A 25 -1.05 -10.54 -11.26
C MET A 25 0.02 -9.46 -11.11
N TRP A 26 -0.20 -8.32 -11.74
CA TRP A 26 0.67 -7.15 -11.64
C TRP A 26 -0.05 -6.10 -10.80
N ALA A 27 0.59 -5.67 -9.72
CA ALA A 27 0.11 -4.57 -8.89
C ALA A 27 1.02 -3.36 -9.13
N LEU A 28 0.46 -2.31 -9.74
CA LEU A 28 1.16 -1.04 -9.94
C LEU A 28 0.78 -0.07 -8.82
N ASN A 29 1.77 0.29 -8.01
CA ASN A 29 1.59 1.28 -6.95
C ASN A 29 1.98 2.66 -7.45
N LEU A 30 1.03 3.61 -7.42
CA LEU A 30 1.26 5.02 -7.75
C LEU A 30 1.05 5.85 -6.47
N MET A 31 2.15 6.20 -5.81
CA MET A 31 2.13 6.82 -4.49
C MET A 31 2.43 8.32 -4.55
N LYS A 32 1.71 9.10 -3.74
CA LYS A 32 2.05 10.49 -3.44
C LYS A 32 2.30 10.62 -1.94
N TYR A 33 3.56 10.79 -1.56
CA TYR A 33 3.95 10.88 -0.16
C TYR A 33 3.64 12.25 0.46
N ARG A 34 3.40 12.23 1.76
CA ARG A 34 3.29 13.44 2.59
C ARG A 34 4.67 13.84 3.10
N GLU A 35 4.86 15.12 3.36
CA GLU A 35 6.11 15.62 3.98
C GLU A 35 6.34 15.01 5.37
N GLN A 36 5.27 14.78 6.13
CA GLN A 36 5.30 14.12 7.44
C GLN A 36 4.28 12.98 7.49
N ALA A 37 4.68 11.85 8.08
CA ALA A 37 3.82 10.69 8.29
C ALA A 37 2.69 11.01 9.27
N ASP A 38 1.54 10.39 9.05
CA ASP A 38 0.31 10.63 9.81
C ASP A 38 -0.25 9.29 10.29
N TYR A 39 0.02 8.96 11.54
CA TYR A 39 -0.43 7.73 12.17
C TYR A 39 -1.82 7.90 12.80
N ALA A 40 -2.71 6.94 12.56
CA ALA A 40 -4.09 6.99 13.06
C ALA A 40 -4.19 6.94 14.60
N ASP A 41 -3.17 6.41 15.28
CA ASP A 41 -3.05 6.39 16.74
C ASP A 41 -2.65 7.75 17.34
N GLY A 42 -2.36 8.75 16.49
CA GLY A 42 -2.01 10.11 16.90
C GLY A 42 -0.60 10.24 17.48
N ARG A 43 0.26 9.22 17.34
CA ARG A 43 1.64 9.32 17.83
C ARG A 43 2.39 10.46 17.13
N GLU A 44 3.24 11.15 17.87
CA GLU A 44 4.21 12.07 17.26
C GLU A 44 5.25 11.29 16.44
N THR A 45 5.68 11.87 15.33
CA THR A 45 6.69 11.26 14.45
C THR A 45 7.51 12.33 13.76
N ALA A 46 8.82 12.08 13.62
CA ALA A 46 9.70 12.88 12.78
C ALA A 46 9.82 12.31 11.35
N LEU A 47 9.22 11.15 11.09
CA LEU A 47 9.30 10.47 9.79
C LEU A 47 8.47 11.19 8.73
N SER A 48 9.02 11.27 7.54
CA SER A 48 8.29 11.59 6.32
C SER A 48 7.40 10.44 5.88
N GLY A 49 6.48 10.72 4.93
CA GLY A 49 5.61 9.69 4.39
C GLY A 49 6.35 8.57 3.66
N VAL A 50 7.51 8.86 3.06
CA VAL A 50 8.33 7.85 2.35
C VAL A 50 9.11 6.99 3.34
N GLU A 51 9.72 7.58 4.37
CA GLU A 51 10.44 6.82 5.40
C GLU A 51 9.49 5.89 6.16
N ALA A 52 8.25 6.33 6.40
CA ALA A 52 7.23 5.48 6.99
C ALA A 52 6.84 4.31 6.07
N ASP A 53 6.77 4.51 4.75
CA ASP A 53 6.45 3.45 3.77
C ASP A 53 7.57 2.41 3.71
N ASP A 54 8.82 2.85 3.64
CA ASP A 54 10.01 1.99 3.59
C ASP A 54 10.12 1.07 4.81
N LEU A 55 9.68 1.53 6.01
CA LEU A 55 9.65 0.71 7.22
C LEU A 55 8.73 -0.52 7.13
N TYR A 56 7.69 -0.46 6.29
CA TYR A 56 6.74 -1.55 6.08
C TYR A 56 6.97 -2.30 4.78
N ALA A 57 7.96 -1.90 3.98
CA ALA A 57 8.26 -2.55 2.73
C ALA A 57 8.87 -3.94 2.99
N PRO A 58 8.30 -5.02 2.43
CA PRO A 58 8.72 -6.40 2.71
C PRO A 58 9.97 -6.79 1.91
N HIS A 59 11.03 -5.98 1.99
CA HIS A 59 12.28 -6.18 1.27
C HIS A 59 12.97 -7.50 1.61
N GLU A 60 12.72 -8.04 2.79
CA GLU A 60 13.27 -9.31 3.27
C GLU A 60 12.95 -10.52 2.37
N HIS A 61 11.82 -10.48 1.64
CA HIS A 61 11.40 -11.54 0.73
C HIS A 61 11.87 -11.33 -0.71
N LEU A 62 12.57 -10.22 -0.99
CA LEU A 62 13.10 -9.87 -2.31
C LEU A 62 14.58 -10.23 -2.48
N ALA A 63 15.22 -10.83 -1.47
CA ALA A 63 16.57 -11.36 -1.58
C ALA A 63 16.59 -12.58 -2.53
N ALA A 64 17.47 -12.52 -3.53
CA ALA A 64 17.67 -13.54 -4.56
C ALA A 64 18.42 -14.78 -4.05
#